data_AF-A0AA37SC87-F1
#
_entry.id   AF-A0AA37SC87-F1
#
_cell.length_a   1.000
_cell.length_b   1.000
_cell.length_c   1.000
_cell.angle_alpha   90.00
_cell.angle_beta   90.00
_cell.angle_gamma   90.00
#
_symmetry.space_group_name_H-M   'P 1'
#
loop_
_entity.id
_entity.type
_entity.pdbx_description
1 polymer ?
#
loop_
_entity_poly.entity_id
_entity_poly.type
_entity_poly.pdbx_seq_one_letter_code
_entity_poly.pdbx_strand_id
1 'polypeptide(L)'
;MITTFRSLIVSLMRGSIGTFLTVSVVFSPAGIAATVQGGSDGIMLLELPVEYTIVQLDGDDGTQLSSKNGMFETEDGFSDGFYTYKILTEVAVEPSARRNEPMLDNGRDPNVKPASFYLKTIESKRFLIMDGLVVNPDLAEE
;
A
#
# COMPACT_ATOMS: atom_id res chain seq x y z
N MET A 1 -28.30 3.88 -10.56
CA MET A 1 -28.62 5.16 -9.91
C MET A 1 -27.65 6.18 -10.50
N ILE A 2 -28.17 7.14 -11.26
CA ILE A 2 -27.38 8.12 -12.04
C ILE A 2 -27.00 9.25 -11.08
N THR A 3 -25.70 9.53 -10.93
CA THR A 3 -25.24 10.77 -10.30
C THR A 3 -24.32 11.49 -11.28
N THR A 4 -24.73 12.71 -11.59
CA THR A 4 -24.32 13.56 -12.70
C THR A 4 -22.86 14.02 -12.61
N PHE A 5 -22.08 13.77 -13.65
CA PHE A 5 -20.76 14.38 -13.85
C PHE A 5 -20.91 15.86 -14.27
N ARG A 6 -20.13 16.75 -13.68
CA ARG A 6 -19.88 18.09 -14.21
C ARG A 6 -18.38 18.32 -14.28
N SER A 7 -17.90 18.51 -15.50
CA SER A 7 -16.54 18.95 -15.80
C SER A 7 -16.55 20.43 -16.21
N LEU A 8 -15.41 21.06 -15.94
CA LEU A 8 -14.83 22.26 -16.56
C LEU A 8 -15.30 23.64 -16.07
N ILE A 9 -14.32 24.48 -15.67
CA ILE A 9 -13.88 25.67 -16.43
C ILE A 9 -12.47 26.09 -15.97
N VAL A 10 -11.63 26.38 -16.96
CA VAL A 10 -10.33 27.06 -16.90
C VAL A 10 -10.55 28.57 -16.69
N SER A 11 -9.73 29.23 -15.88
CA SER A 11 -9.57 30.69 -15.96
C SER A 11 -8.09 31.08 -15.77
N LEU A 12 -7.52 31.74 -16.78
CA LEU A 12 -6.15 32.25 -16.76
C LEU A 12 -6.16 33.79 -16.80
N MET A 13 -5.66 34.37 -15.69
CA MET A 13 -4.97 35.66 -15.52
C MET A 13 -5.75 36.98 -15.80
N ARG A 14 -5.44 38.12 -15.18
CA ARG A 14 -4.21 38.63 -14.56
C ARG A 14 -4.55 39.52 -13.36
N GLY A 15 -3.73 39.48 -12.33
CA GLY A 15 -3.64 40.57 -11.36
C GLY A 15 -3.11 40.13 -10.01
N SER A 16 -1.88 40.57 -9.71
CA SER A 16 -1.35 40.77 -8.36
C SER A 16 -1.24 39.56 -7.43
N ILE A 17 0.02 39.14 -7.26
CA ILE A 17 0.63 38.63 -6.01
C ILE A 17 -0.16 37.55 -5.28
N GLY A 18 0.31 36.32 -5.45
CA GLY A 18 0.06 35.25 -4.51
C GLY A 18 -0.45 33.98 -5.16
N THR A 19 0.06 32.88 -4.62
CA THR A 19 -0.66 31.62 -4.49
C THR A 19 -0.54 30.65 -5.66
N PHE A 20 0.38 29.70 -5.44
CA PHE A 20 0.35 28.26 -5.76
C PHE A 20 -0.22 27.81 -7.11
N LEU A 21 0.66 27.29 -7.94
CA LEU A 21 0.29 26.47 -9.10
C LEU A 21 0.07 25.03 -8.61
N THR A 22 -1.16 24.69 -8.23
CA THR A 22 -1.56 23.30 -7.96
C THR A 22 -1.83 22.60 -9.29
N VAL A 23 -0.99 21.65 -9.66
CA VAL A 23 -1.23 20.73 -10.77
C VAL A 23 -1.99 19.52 -10.20
N SER A 24 -3.26 19.38 -10.56
CA SER A 24 -4.08 18.22 -10.20
C SER A 24 -4.41 17.43 -11.46
N VAL A 25 -3.71 16.32 -11.66
CA VAL A 25 -4.05 15.33 -12.67
C VAL A 25 -4.64 14.13 -11.93
N VAL A 26 -5.92 13.85 -12.15
CA VAL A 26 -6.63 12.71 -11.57
C VAL A 26 -7.06 11.80 -12.73
N PHE A 27 -6.52 10.60 -12.76
CA PHE A 27 -7.01 9.51 -13.61
C PHE A 27 -7.28 8.28 -12.75
N SER A 28 -8.49 7.75 -12.87
CA SER A 28 -8.86 6.40 -12.43
C SER A 28 -10.02 5.93 -13.31
N PRO A 29 -9.91 4.74 -13.94
CA PRO A 29 -10.67 3.63 -13.37
C PRO A 29 -10.03 2.22 -13.51
N ALA A 30 -10.34 1.36 -12.53
CA ALA A 30 -10.19 -0.10 -12.46
C ALA A 30 -8.75 -0.67 -12.34
N GLY A 31 -8.38 -1.04 -11.12
CA GLY A 31 -7.07 -1.59 -10.75
C GLY A 31 -6.14 -0.51 -10.23
N ILE A 32 -6.45 0.05 -9.05
CA ILE A 32 -5.65 1.14 -8.48
C ILE A 32 -4.41 0.49 -7.86
N ALA A 33 -3.30 0.55 -8.60
CA ALA A 33 -2.00 0.26 -8.04
C ALA A 33 -1.68 1.30 -6.97
N ALA A 34 -1.11 0.89 -5.85
CA ALA A 34 -0.73 1.85 -4.82
C ALA A 34 0.29 2.86 -5.35
N THR A 35 0.03 4.13 -5.07
CA THR A 35 0.90 5.23 -5.46
C THR A 35 1.92 5.47 -4.35
N VAL A 36 3.22 5.47 -4.68
CA VAL A 36 4.29 5.80 -3.74
C VAL A 36 4.66 7.27 -3.90
N GLN A 37 4.64 8.01 -2.79
CA GLN A 37 5.13 9.38 -2.71
C GLN A 37 6.17 9.47 -1.61
N GLY A 38 7.14 10.37 -1.73
CA GLY A 38 8.08 10.58 -0.64
C GLY A 38 9.04 11.73 -0.90
N GLY A 39 9.56 12.25 0.20
CA GLY A 39 10.52 13.36 0.22
C GLY A 39 11.24 13.43 1.56
N SER A 40 11.72 14.62 1.93
CA SER A 40 12.51 14.86 3.15
C SER A 40 11.84 14.39 4.45
N ASP A 41 10.51 14.34 4.44
CA ASP A 41 9.70 14.07 5.63
C ASP A 41 9.30 12.59 5.77
N GLY A 42 9.54 11.77 4.74
CA GLY A 42 9.12 10.37 4.75
C GLY A 42 8.67 9.84 3.39
N ILE A 43 8.29 8.56 3.38
CA ILE A 43 7.63 7.86 2.29
C ILE A 43 6.19 7.54 2.71
N MET A 44 5.26 7.72 1.80
CA MET A 44 3.85 7.42 2.00
C MET A 44 3.31 6.64 0.81
N LEU A 45 2.70 5.50 1.08
CA LEU A 45 1.90 4.76 0.11
C LEU A 45 0.43 5.16 0.23
N LEU A 46 -0.12 5.60 -0.89
CA LEU A 46 -1.50 6.03 -1.02
C LEU A 46 -2.31 4.98 -1.80
N GLU A 47 -3.63 5.12 -1.72
CA GLU A 47 -4.58 4.27 -2.47
C GLU A 47 -4.48 2.78 -2.11
N LEU A 48 -4.19 2.49 -0.83
CA LEU A 48 -4.08 1.13 -0.32
C LEU A 48 -5.42 0.37 -0.47
N PRO A 49 -5.39 -0.91 -0.92
CA PRO A 49 -6.58 -1.76 -1.02
C PRO A 49 -7.31 -1.87 0.31
N VAL A 50 -8.64 -1.93 0.33
CA VAL A 50 -9.45 -1.90 1.57
C VAL A 50 -9.11 -3.06 2.52
N GLU A 51 -8.76 -4.22 1.97
CA GLU A 51 -8.44 -5.44 2.69
C GLU A 51 -6.99 -5.54 3.18
N TYR A 52 -6.15 -4.52 3.00
CA TYR A 52 -4.77 -4.58 3.47
C TYR A 52 -4.66 -4.61 4.99
N THR A 53 -3.56 -5.16 5.49
CA THR A 53 -3.23 -5.23 6.91
C THR A 53 -1.94 -4.47 7.23
N ILE A 54 -0.92 -4.64 6.39
CA ILE A 54 0.39 -4.02 6.61
C ILE A 54 1.08 -3.77 5.27
N VAL A 55 1.88 -2.71 5.22
CA VAL A 55 2.80 -2.40 4.13
C VAL A 55 4.22 -2.69 4.61
N GLN A 56 5.02 -3.33 3.79
CA GLN A 56 6.44 -3.60 4.05
C GLN A 56 7.29 -2.92 2.97
N LEU A 57 8.41 -2.31 3.37
CA LEU A 57 9.45 -1.82 2.47
C LEU A 57 10.69 -2.68 2.64
N ASP A 58 11.17 -3.24 1.53
CA ASP A 58 12.43 -3.99 1.47
C ASP A 58 13.41 -3.22 0.59
N GLY A 59 14.49 -2.72 1.17
CA GLY A 59 15.60 -2.06 0.48
C GLY A 59 16.65 -3.06 0.00
N ASP A 60 17.28 -2.77 -1.14
CA ASP A 60 18.38 -3.57 -1.68
C ASP A 60 19.62 -3.58 -0.76
N ASP A 61 19.72 -2.58 0.11
CA ASP A 61 20.72 -2.47 1.19
C ASP A 61 20.44 -3.40 2.38
N GLY A 62 19.32 -4.13 2.37
CA GLY A 62 18.88 -5.01 3.45
C GLY A 62 17.94 -4.34 4.45
N THR A 63 17.60 -3.07 4.25
CA THR A 63 16.60 -2.35 5.06
C THR A 63 15.25 -3.04 4.97
N GLN A 64 14.61 -3.30 6.12
CA GLN A 64 13.26 -3.87 6.17
C GLN A 64 12.41 -3.08 7.15
N LEU A 65 11.43 -2.35 6.62
CA LEU A 65 10.53 -1.52 7.41
C LEU A 65 9.11 -2.01 7.22
N SER A 66 8.26 -1.81 8.23
CA SER A 66 6.85 -2.21 8.14
C SER A 66 5.94 -1.17 8.79
N SER A 67 4.84 -0.88 8.14
CA SER A 67 3.90 0.17 8.53
C SER A 67 2.46 -0.28 8.33
N LYS A 68 1.61 -0.05 9.34
CA LYS A 68 0.18 -0.38 9.28
C LYS A 68 -0.64 0.63 8.47
N ASN A 69 -0.13 1.83 8.25
CA ASN A 69 -0.82 2.90 7.51
C ASN A 69 -0.11 3.26 6.20
N GLY A 70 0.97 2.56 5.85
CA GLY A 70 1.76 2.84 4.65
C GLY A 70 2.63 4.10 4.76
N MET A 71 2.80 4.67 5.95
CA MET A 71 3.71 5.79 6.20
C MET A 71 5.02 5.31 6.83
N PHE A 72 6.13 5.85 6.35
CA PHE A 72 7.48 5.62 6.84
C PHE A 72 8.17 6.96 7.00
N GLU A 73 8.65 7.26 8.20
CA GLU A 73 9.30 8.52 8.52
C GLU A 73 10.80 8.41 8.25
N THR A 74 11.48 9.53 8.01
CA THR A 74 12.93 9.54 7.75
C THR A 74 13.73 8.93 8.92
N GLU A 75 13.20 9.03 10.14
CA GLU A 75 13.80 8.39 11.33
C GLU A 75 13.72 6.85 11.34
N ASP A 76 12.86 6.25 10.49
CA ASP A 76 12.81 4.80 10.30
C ASP A 76 14.07 4.28 9.59
N GLY A 77 14.90 5.16 9.01
CA GLY A 77 16.25 4.83 8.57
C GLY A 77 16.36 4.31 7.14
N PHE A 78 15.39 4.59 6.27
CA PHE A 78 15.57 4.38 4.83
C PHE A 78 16.57 5.38 4.25
N SER A 79 17.25 5.00 3.17
CA SER A 79 18.28 5.81 2.51
C SER A 79 18.09 5.84 1.00
N ASP A 80 18.96 6.53 0.26
CA ASP A 80 18.90 6.53 -1.20
C ASP A 80 19.21 5.13 -1.76
N GLY A 81 18.40 4.70 -2.71
CA GLY A 81 18.52 3.36 -3.29
C GLY A 81 17.20 2.81 -3.78
N PHE A 82 17.26 1.57 -4.27
CA PHE A 82 16.07 0.85 -4.72
C PHE A 82 15.37 0.18 -3.55
N TYR A 83 14.04 0.30 -3.55
CA TYR A 83 13.16 -0.32 -2.58
C TYR A 83 12.03 -1.05 -3.30
N THR A 84 11.58 -2.15 -2.71
CA THR A 84 10.37 -2.87 -3.11
C THR A 84 9.34 -2.70 -2.01
N TYR A 85 8.18 -2.15 -2.33
CA TYR A 85 7.06 -2.20 -1.41
C TYR A 85 6.26 -3.49 -1.59
N LYS A 86 5.64 -3.94 -0.51
CA LYS A 86 4.70 -5.07 -0.49
C LYS A 86 3.48 -4.68 0.34
N ILE A 87 2.30 -4.80 -0.25
CA ILE A 87 1.03 -4.65 0.46
C ILE A 87 0.56 -6.04 0.84
N LEU A 88 0.41 -6.28 2.14
CA LEU A 88 0.09 -7.58 2.71
C LEU A 88 -1.30 -7.57 3.36
N THR A 89 -2.02 -8.69 3.26
CA THR A 89 -3.29 -8.95 3.94
C THR A 89 -3.24 -10.24 4.73
N GLU A 90 -3.93 -10.30 5.85
CA GLU A 90 -4.14 -11.52 6.62
C GLU A 90 -5.17 -12.42 5.95
N VAL A 91 -4.74 -13.65 5.62
CA VAL A 91 -5.62 -14.69 5.09
C VAL A 91 -5.72 -15.81 6.11
N ALA A 92 -6.95 -16.20 6.43
CA ALA A 92 -7.21 -17.36 7.28
C ALA A 92 -6.80 -18.64 6.55
N VAL A 93 -6.02 -19.49 7.22
CA VAL A 93 -5.75 -20.84 6.73
C VAL A 93 -7.01 -21.66 6.96
N GLU A 94 -7.62 -22.14 5.88
CA GLU A 94 -8.69 -23.13 6.00
C GLU A 94 -8.13 -24.36 6.73
N PRO A 95 -8.70 -24.75 7.88
CA PRO A 95 -8.27 -25.97 8.54
C PRO A 95 -8.54 -27.12 7.58
N SER A 96 -7.47 -27.81 7.16
CA SER A 96 -7.61 -28.97 6.29
C SER A 96 -8.53 -29.97 6.99
N ALA A 97 -9.69 -30.22 6.39
CA ALA A 97 -10.68 -31.12 6.94
C ALA A 97 -10.02 -32.49 7.15
N ARG A 98 -9.77 -32.85 8.42
CA ARG A 98 -9.36 -34.20 8.77
C ARG A 98 -10.47 -35.13 8.31
N ARG A 99 -10.19 -35.96 7.29
CA ARG A 99 -11.09 -37.04 6.88
C ARG A 99 -11.30 -37.98 8.07
N ASN A 100 -12.56 -38.13 8.44
CA ASN A 100 -13.13 -39.26 9.16
C ASN A 100 -12.64 -39.49 10.59
N GLU A 101 -13.23 -38.78 11.56
CA GLU A 101 -13.48 -39.37 12.88
C GLU A 101 -14.93 -39.08 13.30
N PRO A 102 -15.73 -40.10 13.70
CA PRO A 102 -17.07 -39.89 14.21
C PRO A 102 -16.98 -39.33 15.62
N MET A 103 -17.22 -38.01 15.77
CA MET A 103 -17.26 -37.38 17.09
C MET A 103 -18.58 -37.74 17.80
N LEU A 104 -18.50 -38.65 18.75
CA LEU A 104 -19.41 -38.67 19.89
C LEU A 104 -18.81 -37.75 20.97
N ASP A 105 -19.63 -36.82 21.45
CA ASP A 105 -19.67 -36.31 22.83
C ASP A 105 -19.16 -34.88 23.17
N ASN A 106 -20.02 -34.15 23.89
CA ASN A 106 -19.78 -33.12 24.90
C ASN A 106 -19.04 -31.80 24.61
N GLY A 107 -19.55 -31.00 23.66
CA GLY A 107 -19.74 -29.55 23.90
C GLY A 107 -18.51 -28.62 23.97
N ARG A 108 -17.27 -29.11 23.82
CA ARG A 108 -16.07 -28.31 23.52
C ARG A 108 -14.93 -29.25 23.16
N ASP A 109 -14.58 -29.30 21.87
CA ASP A 109 -13.43 -30.08 21.41
C ASP A 109 -12.12 -29.39 21.85
N PRO A 110 -11.31 -30.02 22.73
CA PRO A 110 -10.03 -29.46 23.20
C PRO A 110 -8.95 -29.42 22.11
N ASN A 111 -9.20 -30.00 20.93
CA ASN A 111 -8.26 -30.02 19.80
C ASN A 111 -8.57 -28.97 18.72
N VAL A 112 -9.54 -28.08 18.94
CA VAL A 112 -9.77 -26.94 18.04
C VAL A 112 -8.54 -26.02 18.12
N LYS A 113 -7.64 -26.17 17.15
CA LYS A 113 -6.52 -25.24 16.98
C LYS A 113 -7.10 -23.85 16.69
N PRO A 114 -6.54 -22.78 17.31
CA PRO A 114 -6.94 -21.43 16.95
C PRO A 114 -6.76 -21.23 15.44
N ALA A 115 -7.63 -20.44 14.82
CA ALA A 115 -7.50 -20.08 13.42
C ALA A 115 -6.09 -19.53 13.17
N SER A 116 -5.32 -20.20 12.32
CA SER A 116 -4.01 -19.73 11.89
C SER A 116 -4.17 -18.78 10.71
N PHE A 117 -3.45 -17.67 10.73
CA PHE A 117 -3.44 -16.68 9.65
C PHE A 117 -2.04 -16.62 9.03
N TYR A 118 -1.96 -16.27 7.75
CA TYR A 118 -0.71 -15.95 7.08
C TYR A 118 -0.85 -14.64 6.31
N LEU A 119 0.27 -13.94 6.12
CA LEU A 119 0.30 -12.73 5.30
C LEU A 119 0.44 -13.13 3.83
N LYS A 120 -0.51 -12.69 3.01
CA LYS A 120 -0.47 -12.81 1.56
C LYS A 120 -0.17 -11.46 0.94
N THR A 121 0.75 -11.41 -0.01
CA THR A 121 1.01 -10.21 -0.80
C THR A 121 -0.13 -9.98 -1.81
N ILE A 122 -0.74 -8.80 -1.74
CA ILE A 122 -1.76 -8.31 -2.69
C ILE A 122 -1.05 -7.63 -3.86
N GLU A 123 -0.10 -6.76 -3.55
CA GLU A 123 0.64 -5.98 -4.54
C GLU A 123 2.10 -5.87 -4.12
N SER A 124 2.99 -5.85 -5.11
CA SER A 124 4.40 -5.57 -4.92
C SER A 124 4.97 -4.85 -6.13
N LYS A 125 5.63 -3.72 -5.91
CA LYS A 125 6.37 -2.99 -6.94
C LYS A 125 7.64 -2.37 -6.39
N ARG A 126 8.57 -2.08 -7.29
CA ARG A 126 9.86 -1.45 -7.00
C ARG A 126 9.82 0.05 -7.31
N PHE A 127 10.57 0.84 -6.56
CA PHE A 127 10.78 2.27 -6.78
C PHE A 127 12.20 2.67 -6.38
N LEU A 128 12.60 3.88 -6.77
CA LEU A 128 13.92 4.44 -6.48
C LEU A 128 13.77 5.67 -5.58
N ILE A 129 14.60 5.73 -4.54
CA ILE A 129 14.83 6.93 -3.76
C ILE A 129 16.15 7.52 -4.22
N MET A 130 16.14 8.80 -4.60
CA MET A 130 17.33 9.52 -5.03
C MET A 130 17.29 10.93 -4.42
N ASP A 131 18.37 11.32 -3.75
CA ASP A 131 18.47 12.58 -3.00
C ASP A 131 17.32 12.76 -1.99
N GLY A 132 16.90 11.67 -1.35
CA GLY A 132 15.78 11.64 -0.40
C GLY A 132 14.39 11.82 -1.02
N LEU A 133 14.28 11.82 -2.36
CA LEU A 133 13.02 11.94 -3.08
C LEU A 133 12.63 10.62 -3.74
N VAL A 134 11.35 10.26 -3.68
CA VAL A 134 10.82 9.14 -4.46
C VAL A 134 10.76 9.58 -5.92
N VAL A 135 11.60 8.99 -6.74
CA VAL A 135 11.58 9.18 -8.20
C VAL A 135 10.42 8.38 -8.76
N ASN A 136 9.72 8.94 -9.75
CA ASN A 136 8.53 8.33 -10.34
C ASN A 136 8.79 6.84 -10.66
N PRO A 137 8.05 5.91 -10.01
CA PRO A 137 8.28 4.47 -10.15
C PRO A 137 8.13 3.98 -11.60
N ASP A 138 7.34 4.68 -12.43
CA ASP A 138 7.13 4.32 -13.83
C ASP A 138 8.25 4.83 -14.77
N LEU A 139 9.13 5.73 -14.29
CA LEU A 139 10.28 6.24 -15.06
C LEU A 139 11.58 5.50 -14.74
N ALA A 140 11.58 4.59 -13.78
CA ALA A 140 12.77 3.83 -13.37
C ALA A 140 13.03 2.57 -14.22
N GLU A 141 12.10 2.22 -15.12
CA GLU A 141 12.26 1.16 -16.11
C GLU A 141 12.47 1.75 -17.52
N GLU A 142 13.65 2.33 -17.79
CA GLU A 142 14.16 2.56 -19.15
C GLU A 142 15.63 2.12 -19.28
#